data_AF-A0A2R8BFX8-F1
#
_entry.id   AF-A0A2R8BFX8-F1
#
_cell.length_a   1.000
_cell.length_b   1.000
_cell.length_c   1.000
_cell.angle_alpha   90.00
_cell.angle_beta   90.00
_cell.angle_gamma   90.00
#
_symmetry.space_group_name_H-M   'P 1'
#
loop_
_entity.id
_entity.type
_entity.pdbx_description
1 polymer ?
#
loop_
_entity_poly.entity_id
_entity_poly.type
_entity_poly.pdbx_seq_one_letter_code
_entity_poly.pdbx_strand_id
1 'polypeptide(L)'
;MLAILGDNSKNFITSKATGQSQIHIRAKAGDDDVTLSFDNNLYVPAKQNEVNAHHVYGSFGRDTFRFENTSNVTQSNARVVGRIDDFDPSQDRIVVDGRTVDLANLPNNVRIVAHQDQQWILINGNILYALEGARRTGPDADSEERHFIDWPSAWLNGVPSSADVPWVDPTNFVPASAYVPGARLIYGTQQNPKGSNGADHIFAEKNPGQTDQLIKGNGGDDVIDAAQGHDTIYGGDGHDRIAGGTDRDLVFAGSGNDIVWGGTENDILKGQNGNDYLYGGSGRDDLSGGSGNDFTYGQAGNDVLFGRAGNDRMAGGDGNDRLVGGHGNDVMRGDKGNDKVFGQTGDDTVIGGNGGDLLDGGAGHDLINGGSGNDILFGGDGNDLMNGNKNNDSLRGNKGADTLIGGAGDDVLRGGFAADTFVFSTGHGRDIIRDFKVDQRGEVIDLSAVGSVNHFADLMNNHISQGATGVVIDTGSGNSILLQGVGLNELDRDDFIF
;
A
#
# COMPACT_ATOMS: atom_id res chain seq x y z
N MET A 1 -38.66 32.05 38.12
CA MET A 1 -38.98 33.25 37.30
C MET A 1 -37.66 33.81 36.82
N LEU A 2 -37.41 33.76 35.52
CA LEU A 2 -36.26 34.38 34.87
C LEU A 2 -36.73 35.76 34.38
N ALA A 3 -36.08 36.84 34.80
CA ALA A 3 -36.32 38.18 34.27
C ALA A 3 -35.09 38.56 33.43
N ILE A 4 -35.30 38.88 32.16
CA ILE A 4 -34.28 39.36 31.23
C ILE A 4 -34.56 40.85 31.01
N LEU A 5 -33.57 41.71 31.28
CA LEU A 5 -33.61 43.11 30.87
C LEU A 5 -32.93 43.21 29.50
N GLY A 6 -33.69 43.57 28.48
CA GLY A 6 -33.17 43.96 27.17
C GLY A 6 -33.25 45.47 27.02
N ASP A 7 -32.17 46.09 26.52
CA ASP A 7 -32.25 47.46 26.02
C ASP A 7 -32.95 47.43 24.65
N ASN A 8 -34.15 48.00 24.63
CA ASN A 8 -34.91 48.45 23.46
C ASN A 8 -34.97 47.52 22.23
N SER A 9 -35.76 46.43 22.33
CA SER A 9 -36.99 46.22 21.54
C SER A 9 -37.45 44.74 21.56
N LYS A 10 -38.75 44.56 21.83
CA LYS A 10 -39.64 43.40 21.61
C LYS A 10 -39.00 42.02 21.41
N ASN A 11 -39.19 41.11 22.37
CA ASN A 11 -39.76 39.75 22.18
C ASN A 11 -39.88 39.02 23.53
N PHE A 12 -41.05 38.45 23.82
CA PHE A 12 -41.27 37.63 25.02
C PHE A 12 -41.27 36.14 24.63
N ILE A 13 -40.37 35.34 25.21
CA ILE A 13 -40.47 33.87 25.19
C ILE A 13 -40.73 33.40 26.62
N THR A 14 -41.93 32.89 26.88
CA THR A 14 -42.25 32.21 28.13
C THR A 14 -41.98 30.72 27.98
N SER A 15 -41.12 30.12 28.82
CA SER A 15 -41.08 28.67 29.01
C SER A 15 -41.66 28.31 30.38
N LYS A 16 -42.63 27.38 30.37
CA LYS A 16 -43.22 26.78 31.57
C LYS A 16 -42.45 25.49 31.81
N ALA A 17 -41.69 25.42 32.89
CA ALA A 17 -40.91 24.23 33.23
C ALA A 17 -41.84 23.06 33.58
N THR A 18 -41.89 22.05 32.73
CA THR A 18 -42.44 20.73 33.07
C THR A 18 -41.39 19.67 32.77
N GLY A 19 -40.60 19.33 33.79
CA GLY A 19 -40.02 17.99 33.98
C GLY A 19 -39.04 17.41 32.97
N GLN A 20 -38.76 18.04 31.83
CA GLN A 20 -37.74 17.60 30.88
C GLN A 20 -36.93 18.80 30.37
N SER A 21 -35.61 18.70 30.52
CA SER A 21 -34.64 19.78 30.30
C SER A 21 -34.32 19.95 28.81
N GLN A 22 -35.21 20.60 28.06
CA GLN A 22 -34.88 21.12 26.73
C GLN A 22 -35.43 22.54 26.58
N ILE A 23 -34.56 23.49 26.23
CA ILE A 23 -34.93 24.87 25.88
C ILE A 23 -34.91 24.95 24.36
N HIS A 24 -36.08 25.12 23.74
CA HIS A 24 -36.19 25.39 22.30
C HIS A 24 -36.19 26.90 22.05
N ILE A 25 -35.25 27.39 21.25
CA ILE A 25 -35.19 28.79 20.78
C ILE A 25 -35.40 28.78 19.26
N ARG A 26 -36.36 29.59 18.77
CA ARG A 26 -36.50 29.88 17.33
C ARG A 26 -36.28 31.38 17.11
N ALA A 27 -35.24 31.73 16.37
CA ALA A 27 -35.07 33.05 15.79
C ALA A 27 -35.79 33.13 14.44
N LYS A 28 -36.33 34.30 14.07
CA LYS A 28 -36.89 34.55 12.73
C LYS A 28 -35.78 35.09 11.82
N ALA A 29 -35.87 34.78 10.53
CA ALA A 29 -34.92 35.23 9.52
C ALA A 29 -34.86 36.77 9.46
N GLY A 30 -33.68 37.34 9.67
CA GLY A 30 -33.38 38.77 9.51
C GLY A 30 -32.79 39.49 10.72
N ASP A 31 -32.55 38.83 11.85
CA ASP A 31 -31.92 39.44 13.03
C ASP A 31 -30.41 39.08 13.06
N ASP A 32 -29.56 40.10 13.05
CA ASP A 32 -28.12 39.98 13.34
C ASP A 32 -27.94 39.89 14.87
N ASP A 33 -27.19 38.88 15.32
CA ASP A 33 -26.79 38.57 16.70
C ASP A 33 -27.88 38.14 17.70
N VAL A 34 -27.83 36.85 18.10
CA VAL A 34 -28.57 36.31 19.26
C VAL A 34 -27.60 36.08 20.42
N THR A 35 -27.70 36.89 21.47
CA THR A 35 -26.88 36.76 22.70
C THR A 35 -27.64 35.99 23.77
N LEU A 36 -27.05 34.91 24.29
CA LEU A 36 -27.55 34.16 25.45
C LEU A 36 -26.66 34.46 26.67
N SER A 37 -27.25 35.04 27.73
CA SER A 37 -26.58 35.27 29.01
C SER A 37 -27.25 34.46 30.11
N PHE A 38 -26.47 33.73 30.91
CA PHE A 38 -26.94 33.01 32.09
C PHE A 38 -26.44 33.73 33.34
N ASP A 39 -27.34 34.28 34.15
CA ASP A 39 -26.95 34.90 35.42
C ASP A 39 -26.60 33.84 36.48
N ASN A 40 -25.48 34.12 37.16
CA ASN A 40 -24.82 33.32 38.17
C ASN A 40 -25.79 32.71 39.20
N ASN A 41 -26.05 31.41 39.07
CA ASN A 41 -26.16 30.39 40.13
C ASN A 41 -26.91 29.16 39.58
N LEU A 42 -26.24 28.33 38.80
CA LEU A 42 -26.74 26.98 38.52
C LEU A 42 -26.09 26.00 39.50
N TYR A 43 -26.83 25.66 40.56
CA TYR A 43 -26.44 24.60 41.49
C TYR A 43 -26.78 23.25 40.85
N VAL A 44 -25.78 22.57 40.29
CA VAL A 44 -25.92 21.17 39.83
C VAL A 44 -25.42 20.27 40.95
N PRO A 45 -26.28 19.48 41.63
CA PRO A 45 -25.82 18.56 42.66
C PRO A 45 -24.92 17.50 42.03
N ALA A 46 -23.70 17.35 42.56
CA ALA A 46 -22.77 16.32 42.15
C ALA A 46 -23.33 14.93 42.48
N LYS A 47 -23.92 14.25 41.49
CA LYS A 47 -24.01 12.79 41.37
C LYS A 47 -24.53 12.45 39.97
N GLN A 48 -23.66 11.80 39.18
CA GLN A 48 -23.93 11.10 37.92
C GLN A 48 -25.00 11.75 37.02
N ASN A 49 -24.55 12.56 36.05
CA ASN A 49 -25.04 12.58 34.67
C ASN A 49 -24.29 13.65 33.88
N GLU A 50 -23.77 13.23 32.72
CA GLU A 50 -23.18 14.08 31.70
C GLU A 50 -24.19 15.14 31.24
N VAL A 51 -23.74 16.38 31.09
CA VAL A 51 -24.49 17.38 30.32
C VAL A 51 -23.96 17.29 28.89
N ASN A 52 -24.59 16.44 28.08
CA ASN A 52 -24.33 16.38 26.64
C ASN A 52 -25.08 17.52 25.95
N ALA A 53 -24.37 18.59 25.59
CA ALA A 53 -24.89 19.61 24.70
C ALA A 53 -24.87 19.08 23.25
N HIS A 54 -25.92 18.37 22.85
CA HIS A 54 -26.12 17.94 21.46
C HIS A 54 -26.68 19.08 20.59
N HIS A 55 -26.03 19.29 19.44
CA HIS A 55 -26.48 19.94 18.21
C HIS A 55 -26.83 21.44 18.21
N VAL A 56 -26.03 22.20 17.45
CA VAL A 56 -26.46 23.44 16.79
C VAL A 56 -26.21 23.25 15.29
N TYR A 57 -27.27 23.30 14.48
CA TYR A 57 -27.15 23.32 13.02
C TYR A 57 -27.15 24.78 12.52
N GLY A 58 -26.20 25.11 11.65
CA GLY A 58 -26.18 26.37 10.90
C GLY A 58 -25.19 26.31 9.75
N SER A 59 -25.67 26.56 8.53
CA SER A 59 -24.87 26.60 7.29
C SER A 59 -24.50 28.04 6.91
N PHE A 60 -23.19 28.23 6.68
CA PHE A 60 -22.48 29.32 5.98
C PHE A 60 -22.60 30.78 6.45
N GLY A 61 -21.41 31.37 6.68
CA GLY A 61 -21.14 32.81 6.76
C GLY A 61 -20.44 33.19 8.05
N ARG A 62 -19.24 33.80 7.95
CA ARG A 62 -18.39 34.34 9.02
C ARG A 62 -19.13 34.69 10.34
N ASP A 63 -19.08 33.83 11.35
CA ASP A 63 -19.50 34.17 12.72
C ASP A 63 -18.38 33.92 13.73
N THR A 64 -18.20 34.90 14.63
CA THR A 64 -17.19 34.91 15.69
C THR A 64 -17.87 34.57 17.02
N PHE A 65 -17.53 33.43 17.64
CA PHE A 65 -18.08 33.05 18.94
C PHE A 65 -17.29 33.71 20.09
N ARG A 66 -17.97 34.45 20.97
CA ARG A 66 -17.36 35.08 22.15
C ARG A 66 -17.87 34.43 23.42
N PHE A 67 -17.00 33.75 24.17
CA PHE A 67 -17.30 33.27 25.53
C PHE A 67 -16.60 34.18 26.55
N GLU A 68 -17.37 34.86 27.40
CA GLU A 68 -16.81 35.59 28.54
C GLU A 68 -16.60 34.64 29.72
N ASN A 69 -15.34 34.51 30.14
CA ASN A 69 -14.90 33.59 31.18
C ASN A 69 -15.36 34.07 32.58
N THR A 70 -16.19 33.27 33.25
CA THR A 70 -16.50 33.44 34.68
C THR A 70 -15.35 32.90 35.53
N SER A 71 -14.72 33.79 36.29
CA SER A 71 -13.69 33.52 37.28
C SER A 71 -14.18 32.56 38.38
N ASN A 72 -14.03 31.25 38.17
CA ASN A 72 -13.79 30.19 39.18
C ASN A 72 -13.93 28.78 38.56
N VAL A 73 -13.09 28.44 37.58
CA VAL A 73 -12.92 27.04 37.14
C VAL A 73 -11.76 26.44 37.91
N THR A 74 -12.04 25.57 38.87
CA THR A 74 -11.00 24.73 39.49
C THR A 74 -10.43 23.78 38.44
N GLN A 75 -9.10 23.85 38.33
CA GLN A 75 -8.20 23.13 37.44
C GLN A 75 -8.55 21.64 37.25
N SER A 76 -8.80 21.24 36.00
CA SER A 76 -8.41 19.91 35.50
C SER A 76 -8.56 19.74 33.99
N ASN A 77 -9.39 20.52 33.27
CA ASN A 77 -9.52 20.41 31.81
C ASN A 77 -9.83 21.76 31.15
N ALA A 78 -8.89 22.70 31.19
CA ALA A 78 -9.02 23.93 30.43
C ALA A 78 -8.56 23.68 28.98
N ARG A 79 -9.52 23.66 28.04
CA ARG A 79 -9.25 23.64 26.59
C ARG A 79 -9.24 25.10 26.12
N VAL A 80 -8.07 25.61 25.72
CA VAL A 80 -7.98 26.93 25.07
C VAL A 80 -8.44 26.75 23.62
N VAL A 81 -9.49 27.45 23.23
CA VAL A 81 -9.96 27.53 21.85
C VAL A 81 -10.04 29.01 21.51
N GLY A 82 -9.05 29.52 20.77
CA GLY A 82 -8.91 30.91 20.36
C GLY A 82 -7.84 31.05 19.28
N ARG A 83 -7.91 32.10 18.46
CA ARG A 83 -6.98 32.34 17.35
C ARG A 83 -5.71 32.99 17.88
N ILE A 84 -4.54 32.42 17.56
CA ILE A 84 -3.25 33.03 17.92
C ILE A 84 -2.95 34.12 16.89
N ASP A 85 -2.84 35.35 17.36
CA ASP A 85 -2.69 36.55 16.53
C ASP A 85 -1.22 36.96 16.35
N ASP A 86 -0.34 36.68 17.33
CA ASP A 86 1.10 37.05 17.28
C ASP A 86 1.94 36.26 18.32
N PHE A 87 3.25 36.07 18.05
CA PHE A 87 4.22 35.42 18.94
C PHE A 87 5.56 36.17 18.97
N ASP A 88 5.98 36.63 20.16
CA ASP A 88 7.29 37.24 20.40
C ASP A 88 8.22 36.27 21.17
N PRO A 89 9.17 35.62 20.48
CA PRO A 89 10.08 34.66 21.10
C PRO A 89 11.12 35.29 22.05
N SER A 90 11.24 36.62 22.08
CA SER A 90 12.16 37.32 23.00
C SER A 90 11.54 37.62 24.38
N GLN A 91 10.22 37.40 24.53
CA GLN A 91 9.44 37.77 25.71
C GLN A 91 8.64 36.60 26.32
N ASP A 92 8.71 35.38 25.77
CA ASP A 92 7.90 34.22 26.19
C ASP A 92 6.39 34.56 26.30
N ARG A 93 5.83 35.20 25.26
CA ARG A 93 4.42 35.63 25.23
C ARG A 93 3.73 35.26 23.93
N ILE A 94 2.48 34.84 24.02
CA ILE A 94 1.58 34.65 22.87
C ILE A 94 0.40 35.63 22.98
N VAL A 95 -0.11 36.10 21.85
CA VAL A 95 -1.35 36.88 21.80
C VAL A 95 -2.46 35.99 21.22
N VAL A 96 -3.55 35.83 21.97
CA VAL A 96 -4.71 35.02 21.57
C VAL A 96 -5.97 35.88 21.64
N ASP A 97 -6.66 36.02 20.52
CA ASP A 97 -7.83 36.89 20.34
C ASP A 97 -7.62 38.31 20.92
N GLY A 98 -6.47 38.92 20.61
CA GLY A 98 -6.07 40.25 21.06
C GLY A 98 -5.64 40.37 22.53
N ARG A 99 -5.46 39.25 23.25
CA ARG A 99 -4.97 39.23 24.65
C ARG A 99 -3.62 38.55 24.79
N THR A 100 -2.70 39.20 25.50
CA THR A 100 -1.36 38.66 25.78
C THR A 100 -1.39 37.64 26.93
N VAL A 101 -0.82 36.46 26.69
CA VAL A 101 -0.61 35.37 27.65
C VAL A 101 0.88 35.20 27.88
N ASP A 102 1.29 35.23 29.16
CA ASP A 102 2.68 35.08 29.60
C ASP A 102 2.99 33.59 29.84
N LEU A 103 3.86 33.01 29.01
CA LEU A 103 4.11 31.57 28.95
C LEU A 103 4.86 31.05 30.18
N ALA A 104 5.53 31.93 30.93
CA ALA A 104 6.24 31.60 32.16
C ALA A 104 5.33 31.09 33.29
N ASN A 105 4.00 31.27 33.17
CA ASN A 105 3.01 30.86 34.18
C ASN A 105 2.25 29.57 33.80
N LEU A 106 2.64 28.89 32.72
CA LEU A 106 2.03 27.63 32.33
C LEU A 106 2.47 26.47 33.25
N PRO A 107 1.59 25.49 33.51
CA PRO A 107 1.98 24.31 34.29
C PRO A 107 3.08 23.51 33.56
N ASN A 108 3.99 22.89 34.33
CA ASN A 108 5.23 22.24 33.88
C ASN A 108 5.08 21.17 32.78
N ASN A 109 3.84 20.77 32.48
CA ASN A 109 3.49 19.72 31.54
C ASN A 109 3.09 20.26 30.14
N VAL A 110 3.19 21.58 29.93
CA VAL A 110 2.98 22.23 28.64
C VAL A 110 4.31 22.83 28.16
N ARG A 111 4.75 22.48 26.95
CA ARG A 111 5.93 23.07 26.30
C ARG A 111 5.60 23.52 24.88
N ILE A 112 6.08 24.70 24.50
CA ILE A 112 5.95 25.22 23.14
C ILE A 112 7.33 25.15 22.49
N VAL A 113 7.41 24.55 21.30
CA VAL A 113 8.64 24.44 20.52
C VAL A 113 8.41 25.12 19.17
N ALA A 114 9.19 26.14 18.89
CA ALA A 114 9.19 26.85 17.61
C ALA A 114 10.45 26.47 16.83
N HIS A 115 10.29 26.02 15.57
CA HIS A 115 11.42 25.78 14.68
C HIS A 115 11.15 26.39 13.31
N GLN A 116 11.89 27.47 13.04
CA GLN A 116 12.17 28.22 11.81
C GLN A 116 11.06 28.51 10.80
N ASP A 117 10.04 27.67 10.60
CA ASP A 117 8.82 27.96 9.82
C ASP A 117 7.57 27.16 10.29
N GLN A 118 7.64 26.41 11.39
CA GLN A 118 6.48 25.74 11.99
C GLN A 118 6.45 25.89 13.52
N GLN A 119 5.24 26.04 14.06
CA GLN A 119 4.98 26.16 15.50
C GLN A 119 4.22 24.92 16.00
N TRP A 120 4.73 24.31 17.07
CA TRP A 120 4.19 23.11 17.69
C TRP A 120 3.79 23.39 19.13
N ILE A 121 2.59 22.96 19.53
CA ILE A 121 2.16 22.94 20.92
C ILE A 121 2.21 21.51 21.42
N LEU A 122 3.07 21.24 22.42
CA LEU A 122 3.17 19.95 23.08
C LEU A 122 2.52 20.00 24.46
N ILE A 123 1.58 19.08 24.70
CA ILE A 123 0.99 18.85 26.03
C ILE A 123 1.25 17.40 26.41
N ASN A 124 1.92 17.18 27.55
CA ASN A 124 2.33 15.85 28.03
C ASN A 124 3.15 15.02 27.02
N GLY A 125 3.93 15.66 26.14
CA GLY A 125 4.76 14.98 25.15
C GLY A 125 4.04 14.57 23.86
N ASN A 126 2.75 14.85 23.74
CA ASN A 126 1.98 14.65 22.51
C ASN A 126 1.82 15.96 21.74
N ILE A 127 1.95 15.89 20.42
CA ILE A 127 1.74 17.02 19.51
C ILE A 127 0.23 17.24 19.37
N LEU A 128 -0.24 18.45 19.69
CA LEU A 128 -1.66 18.77 19.57
C LEU A 128 -1.99 19.57 18.29
N TYR A 129 -1.06 20.36 17.76
CA TYR A 129 -1.26 21.21 16.58
C TYR A 129 0.04 21.51 15.82
N ALA A 130 -0.05 21.55 14.49
CA ALA A 130 0.85 22.25 13.58
C ALA A 130 0.13 23.50 13.06
N LEU A 131 0.73 24.68 13.20
CA LEU A 131 0.20 25.94 12.65
C LEU A 131 0.83 26.22 11.29
N GLU A 132 0.02 26.40 10.25
CA GLU A 132 0.46 26.94 8.96
C GLU A 132 -0.12 28.36 8.77
N GLY A 133 0.73 29.35 8.47
CA GLY A 133 0.26 30.67 8.02
C GLY A 133 0.95 31.94 8.54
N ALA A 134 2.12 31.89 9.19
CA ALA A 134 2.88 33.12 9.46
C ALA A 134 3.58 33.59 8.19
N ARG A 135 2.97 34.53 7.44
CA ARG A 135 3.63 35.17 6.29
C ARG A 135 4.88 35.92 6.76
N ARG A 136 6.06 35.55 6.25
CA ARG A 136 7.22 36.45 6.19
C ARG A 136 6.88 37.60 5.24
N THR A 137 6.77 38.83 5.74
CA THR A 137 6.84 40.04 4.92
C THR A 137 8.27 40.55 4.91
N GLY A 138 9.04 40.21 3.88
CA GLY A 138 10.41 40.69 3.67
C GLY A 138 10.84 40.58 2.19
N PRO A 139 11.89 41.29 1.75
CA PRO A 139 12.11 41.63 0.33
C PRO A 139 12.69 40.51 -0.55
N ASP A 140 13.06 39.35 -0.01
CA ASP A 140 13.79 38.30 -0.73
C ASP A 140 12.92 37.06 -0.93
N ALA A 141 11.83 37.21 -1.69
CA ALA A 141 10.96 36.12 -2.10
C ALA A 141 11.29 35.72 -3.54
N ASP A 142 12.39 34.99 -3.75
CA ASP A 142 12.68 34.26 -5.00
C ASP A 142 13.84 33.28 -4.76
N SER A 143 13.54 31.99 -4.54
CA SER A 143 14.36 30.85 -5.02
C SER A 143 13.71 29.51 -4.64
N GLU A 144 13.54 28.65 -5.64
CA GLU A 144 13.28 27.22 -5.47
C GLU A 144 14.32 26.59 -4.54
N GLU A 145 13.88 25.87 -3.51
CA GLU A 145 14.80 25.05 -2.71
C GLU A 145 14.11 23.73 -2.29
N ARG A 146 14.54 22.64 -2.91
CA ARG A 146 14.24 21.24 -2.54
C ARG A 146 15.09 20.86 -1.33
N HIS A 147 14.48 20.53 -0.19
CA HIS A 147 15.22 20.17 1.02
C HIS A 147 14.83 18.79 1.54
N PHE A 148 15.76 17.84 1.35
CA PHE A 148 15.83 16.57 2.07
C PHE A 148 16.30 16.83 3.51
N ILE A 149 15.69 16.16 4.50
CA ILE A 149 16.24 16.10 5.86
C ILE A 149 16.98 14.77 6.01
N ASP A 150 18.25 14.86 6.37
CA ASP A 150 19.22 13.76 6.46
C ASP A 150 19.75 13.69 7.91
N TRP A 151 19.54 12.58 8.64
CA TRP A 151 20.09 12.31 9.99
C TRP A 151 20.10 10.79 10.30
N PRO A 152 21.04 10.23 11.11
CA PRO A 152 22.50 10.30 11.12
C PRO A 152 23.16 8.97 10.65
N SER A 153 24.34 9.12 10.04
CA SER A 153 25.17 8.10 9.37
C SER A 153 25.91 7.14 10.31
N ALA A 154 25.26 6.07 10.77
CA ALA A 154 25.96 5.06 11.57
C ALA A 154 25.51 3.60 11.42
N TRP A 155 24.93 3.16 10.29
CA TRP A 155 24.62 1.72 10.06
C TRP A 155 24.77 1.22 8.62
N LEU A 156 25.48 1.94 7.75
CA LEU A 156 25.74 1.51 6.37
C LEU A 156 27.25 1.44 6.10
N ASN A 157 27.78 0.23 6.10
CA ASN A 157 29.04 -0.10 5.46
C ASN A 157 28.91 -1.49 4.82
N GLY A 158 28.73 -1.55 3.49
CA GLY A 158 28.89 -2.79 2.73
C GLY A 158 28.05 -2.96 1.46
N VAL A 159 28.52 -2.33 0.37
CA VAL A 159 28.31 -2.71 -1.06
C VAL A 159 26.93 -2.38 -1.72
N PRO A 160 26.82 -2.30 -3.07
CA PRO A 160 26.83 -1.07 -3.88
C PRO A 160 25.54 -0.79 -4.67
N SER A 161 25.46 0.41 -5.26
CA SER A 161 24.35 0.96 -6.05
C SER A 161 23.88 0.09 -7.23
N SER A 162 22.56 -0.10 -7.37
CA SER A 162 21.89 -0.32 -8.66
C SER A 162 20.62 0.52 -8.74
N ALA A 163 20.72 1.62 -9.47
CA ALA A 163 19.55 2.19 -10.12
C ALA A 163 19.00 1.13 -11.09
N ASP A 164 17.66 1.01 -11.17
CA ASP A 164 16.87 0.07 -11.99
C ASP A 164 16.27 -1.16 -11.28
N VAL A 165 16.20 -1.20 -9.96
CA VAL A 165 15.37 -2.19 -9.23
C VAL A 165 14.52 -1.54 -8.14
N PRO A 166 13.23 -1.20 -8.38
CA PRO A 166 12.36 -0.65 -7.35
C PRO A 166 11.61 -1.78 -6.64
N TRP A 167 12.32 -2.55 -5.82
CA TRP A 167 11.68 -3.21 -4.67
C TRP A 167 11.94 -2.30 -3.47
N VAL A 168 11.20 -1.19 -3.42
CA VAL A 168 11.30 -0.25 -2.30
C VAL A 168 10.58 -0.88 -1.11
N ASP A 169 11.35 -1.04 -0.04
CA ASP A 169 10.86 -1.33 1.32
C ASP A 169 9.81 -0.27 1.74
N PRO A 170 8.54 -0.64 1.97
CA PRO A 170 7.48 0.28 2.34
C PRO A 170 7.36 0.48 3.86
N THR A 171 8.36 0.12 4.69
CA THR A 171 8.29 0.25 6.17
C THR A 171 8.14 1.68 6.72
N ASN A 172 7.89 2.67 5.87
CA ASN A 172 7.40 3.98 6.30
C ASN A 172 5.93 4.17 5.87
N PHE A 173 5.01 3.68 6.70
CA PHE A 173 3.80 4.44 6.96
C PHE A 173 4.24 5.86 7.31
N VAL A 174 3.93 6.83 6.45
CA VAL A 174 3.97 8.25 6.83
C VAL A 174 2.53 8.60 7.23
N PRO A 175 2.19 8.57 8.53
CA PRO A 175 0.88 9.04 8.95
C PRO A 175 0.66 10.49 8.54
N ALA A 176 -0.54 10.76 8.02
CA ALA A 176 -1.33 12.00 8.15
C ALA A 176 -0.60 13.36 8.08
N SER A 177 0.42 13.49 7.23
CA SER A 177 1.10 14.79 7.00
C SER A 177 1.53 15.01 5.56
N ALA A 178 1.07 14.19 4.61
CA ALA A 178 1.16 14.54 3.20
C ALA A 178 0.29 15.78 2.97
N TYR A 179 0.96 16.92 2.78
CA TYR A 179 0.33 18.21 2.57
C TYR A 179 -0.48 18.22 1.27
N VAL A 180 -1.80 18.36 1.36
CA VAL A 180 -2.62 18.80 0.23
C VAL A 180 -3.04 20.25 0.47
N PRO A 181 -2.41 21.23 -0.22
CA PRO A 181 -2.69 22.64 0.01
C PRO A 181 -4.16 22.96 -0.26
N GLY A 182 -4.88 23.42 0.77
CA GLY A 182 -6.28 23.81 0.69
C GLY A 182 -7.30 22.72 1.03
N ALA A 183 -6.85 21.55 1.51
CA ALA A 183 -7.76 20.45 1.85
C ALA A 183 -8.67 20.76 3.05
N ARG A 184 -9.91 20.26 2.99
CA ARG A 184 -10.90 20.41 4.06
C ARG A 184 -10.82 19.25 5.04
N LEU A 185 -10.88 19.55 6.34
CA LEU A 185 -10.78 18.54 7.40
C LEU A 185 -12.17 18.04 7.82
N ILE A 186 -12.36 16.71 7.84
CA ILE A 186 -13.60 16.02 8.21
C ILE A 186 -13.30 15.01 9.32
N TYR A 187 -13.97 15.16 10.47
CA TYR A 187 -13.85 14.26 11.62
C TYR A 187 -15.07 13.34 11.79
N GLY A 188 -14.80 12.09 12.13
CA GLY A 188 -15.70 10.93 12.15
C GLY A 188 -16.80 10.86 13.20
N THR A 189 -17.38 11.97 13.67
CA THR A 189 -18.60 11.93 14.51
C THR A 189 -19.86 11.46 13.75
N GLN A 190 -19.75 11.19 12.44
CA GLN A 190 -20.86 10.80 11.58
C GLN A 190 -20.65 9.36 11.10
N GLN A 191 -21.69 8.52 11.15
CA GLN A 191 -21.66 7.13 10.67
C GLN A 191 -21.29 6.97 9.18
N ASN A 192 -21.16 8.07 8.43
CA ASN A 192 -20.82 8.06 7.02
C ASN A 192 -20.14 9.40 6.63
N PRO A 193 -18.85 9.62 6.95
CA PRO A 193 -18.21 10.87 6.56
C PRO A 193 -18.14 10.97 5.02
N LYS A 194 -18.41 12.18 4.51
CA LYS A 194 -18.42 12.46 3.08
C LYS A 194 -17.64 13.74 2.80
N GLY A 195 -16.61 13.62 1.97
CA GLY A 195 -15.87 14.71 1.37
C GLY A 195 -16.70 15.54 0.39
N SER A 196 -16.00 16.43 -0.27
CA SER A 196 -16.46 17.39 -1.24
C SER A 196 -15.92 17.02 -2.63
N ASN A 197 -15.96 17.94 -3.59
CA ASN A 197 -15.36 17.71 -4.92
C ASN A 197 -13.93 18.28 -5.01
N GLY A 198 -13.35 18.69 -3.89
CA GLY A 198 -11.93 19.06 -3.82
C GLY A 198 -11.31 18.35 -2.62
N ALA A 199 -9.99 18.37 -2.54
CA ALA A 199 -9.22 17.62 -1.54
C ALA A 199 -9.78 17.71 -0.11
N ASP A 200 -9.90 16.56 0.53
CA ASP A 200 -10.37 16.39 1.90
C ASP A 200 -9.42 15.50 2.71
N HIS A 201 -9.33 15.78 4.00
CA HIS A 201 -8.70 14.91 4.99
C HIS A 201 -9.80 14.32 5.87
N ILE A 202 -10.06 13.02 5.75
CA ILE A 202 -11.17 12.33 6.39
C ILE A 202 -10.64 11.34 7.43
N PHE A 203 -10.95 11.59 8.70
CA PHE A 203 -10.56 10.72 9.81
C PHE A 203 -11.79 10.08 10.47
N ALA A 204 -11.85 8.75 10.47
CA ALA A 204 -12.85 7.99 11.21
C ALA A 204 -12.63 8.06 12.74
N GLU A 205 -13.70 7.86 13.51
CA GLU A 205 -13.65 7.88 14.98
C GLU A 205 -13.32 6.51 15.58
N LYS A 206 -12.38 6.49 16.54
CA LYS A 206 -12.06 5.34 17.40
C LYS A 206 -13.08 5.15 18.55
N ASN A 207 -14.37 5.16 18.25
CA ASN A 207 -15.39 5.03 19.29
C ASN A 207 -15.62 3.55 19.67
N PRO A 208 -15.58 3.20 20.97
CA PRO A 208 -15.89 1.84 21.39
C PRO A 208 -17.39 1.53 21.18
N GLY A 209 -17.70 0.82 20.09
CA GLY A 209 -19.01 0.21 19.84
C GLY A 209 -19.70 0.57 18.50
N GLN A 210 -19.13 1.46 17.69
CA GLN A 210 -19.55 1.69 16.30
C GLN A 210 -18.31 1.92 15.44
N THR A 211 -17.69 0.82 15.04
CA THR A 211 -16.42 0.80 14.31
C THR A 211 -16.65 0.79 12.80
N ASP A 212 -17.68 0.09 12.31
CA ASP A 212 -17.94 -0.03 10.88
C ASP A 212 -18.58 1.25 10.28
N GLN A 213 -17.94 1.83 9.28
CA GLN A 213 -18.33 3.08 8.62
C GLN A 213 -18.39 2.93 7.10
N LEU A 214 -19.13 3.84 6.48
CA LEU A 214 -19.08 4.05 5.03
C LEU A 214 -18.49 5.44 4.75
N ILE A 215 -17.26 5.46 4.26
CA ILE A 215 -16.49 6.68 4.01
C ILE A 215 -16.49 7.00 2.52
N LYS A 216 -16.65 8.28 2.16
CA LYS A 216 -16.61 8.74 0.76
C LYS A 216 -15.77 10.01 0.62
N GLY A 217 -14.65 9.96 -0.10
CA GLY A 217 -13.87 11.15 -0.48
C GLY A 217 -14.61 12.02 -1.51
N ASN A 218 -15.15 11.35 -2.53
CA ASN A 218 -15.84 11.89 -3.72
C ASN A 218 -14.90 12.45 -4.78
N GLY A 219 -14.33 13.64 -4.64
CA GLY A 219 -13.49 14.21 -5.69
C GLY A 219 -12.37 15.09 -5.14
N GLY A 220 -11.26 15.16 -5.86
CA GLY A 220 -10.03 15.77 -5.38
C GLY A 220 -9.11 14.75 -4.71
N ASP A 221 -7.87 15.14 -4.45
CA ASP A 221 -6.86 14.27 -3.85
C ASP A 221 -7.12 14.16 -2.33
N ASP A 222 -7.66 13.03 -1.89
CA ASP A 222 -8.12 12.84 -0.51
C ASP A 222 -7.12 12.06 0.34
N VAL A 223 -7.12 12.33 1.65
CA VAL A 223 -6.42 11.52 2.65
C VAL A 223 -7.45 10.91 3.60
N ILE A 224 -7.58 9.59 3.60
CA ILE A 224 -8.59 8.85 4.36
C ILE A 224 -7.91 7.89 5.34
N ASP A 225 -8.31 7.95 6.62
CA ASP A 225 -7.91 7.00 7.66
C ASP A 225 -9.18 6.47 8.36
N ALA A 226 -9.51 5.21 8.08
CA ALA A 226 -10.69 4.50 8.61
C ALA A 226 -10.49 3.94 10.03
N ALA A 227 -9.25 3.90 10.51
CA ALA A 227 -8.88 3.50 11.86
C ALA A 227 -9.27 2.06 12.27
N GLN A 228 -10.45 1.84 12.84
CA GLN A 228 -10.87 0.52 13.32
C GLN A 228 -12.28 0.23 12.86
N GLY A 229 -12.54 -0.99 12.41
CA GLY A 229 -13.87 -1.47 12.05
C GLY A 229 -13.89 -2.15 10.70
N HIS A 230 -15.04 -2.75 10.36
CA HIS A 230 -15.24 -3.26 9.01
C HIS A 230 -15.75 -2.15 8.11
N ASP A 231 -14.85 -1.35 7.56
CA ASP A 231 -15.17 -0.15 6.82
C ASP A 231 -15.41 -0.41 5.34
N THR A 232 -16.26 0.42 4.75
CA THR A 232 -16.39 0.53 3.29
C THR A 232 -15.97 1.92 2.85
N ILE A 233 -14.90 2.01 2.08
CA ILE A 233 -14.27 3.27 1.71
C ILE A 233 -14.38 3.46 0.20
N TYR A 234 -14.79 4.66 -0.21
CA TYR A 234 -14.74 5.12 -1.59
C TYR A 234 -13.85 6.37 -1.63
N GLY A 235 -12.69 6.30 -2.28
CA GLY A 235 -11.83 7.47 -2.52
C GLY A 235 -12.54 8.45 -3.44
N GLY A 236 -12.69 8.09 -4.71
CA GLY A 236 -13.47 8.86 -5.68
C GLY A 236 -12.62 9.27 -6.87
N ASP A 237 -12.76 10.50 -7.35
CA ASP A 237 -11.87 11.06 -8.36
C ASP A 237 -10.69 11.76 -7.68
N GLY A 238 -9.44 11.54 -8.07
CA GLY A 238 -8.29 12.20 -7.47
C GLY A 238 -7.14 11.25 -7.21
N HIS A 239 -6.03 11.77 -6.70
CA HIS A 239 -4.90 10.96 -6.23
C HIS A 239 -5.02 10.74 -4.73
N ASP A 240 -5.71 9.66 -4.35
CA ASP A 240 -6.10 9.43 -2.97
C ASP A 240 -5.05 8.64 -2.18
N ARG A 241 -5.01 8.89 -0.87
CA ARG A 241 -4.24 8.14 0.12
C ARG A 241 -5.19 7.55 1.13
N ILE A 242 -5.35 6.23 1.14
CA ILE A 242 -6.39 5.56 1.91
C ILE A 242 -5.76 4.51 2.83
N ALA A 243 -6.04 4.59 4.13
CA ALA A 243 -5.76 3.54 5.09
C ALA A 243 -7.07 2.94 5.60
N GLY A 244 -7.28 1.63 5.38
CA GLY A 244 -8.39 0.85 5.93
C GLY A 244 -8.28 0.75 7.45
N GLY A 245 -7.13 0.30 7.93
CA GLY A 245 -6.79 0.33 9.34
C GLY A 245 -6.80 -1.06 9.95
N THR A 246 -7.65 -1.31 10.94
CA THR A 246 -7.79 -2.63 11.55
C THR A 246 -9.15 -3.22 11.27
N ASP A 247 -9.20 -4.56 11.27
CA ASP A 247 -10.36 -5.35 10.88
C ASP A 247 -10.51 -5.38 9.35
N ARG A 248 -11.41 -6.23 8.84
CA ARG A 248 -11.60 -6.43 7.40
C ARG A 248 -12.31 -5.25 6.75
N ASP A 249 -11.68 -4.66 5.77
CA ASP A 249 -12.16 -3.51 5.03
C ASP A 249 -12.46 -3.80 3.57
N LEU A 250 -13.29 -2.93 2.98
CA LEU A 250 -13.56 -2.89 1.55
C LEU A 250 -13.25 -1.49 1.01
N VAL A 251 -12.19 -1.39 0.23
CA VAL A 251 -11.71 -0.11 -0.33
C VAL A 251 -11.88 -0.08 -1.85
N PHE A 252 -12.50 0.99 -2.33
CA PHE A 252 -12.58 1.37 -3.73
C PHE A 252 -11.85 2.70 -3.88
N ALA A 253 -10.64 2.70 -4.45
CA ALA A 253 -9.81 3.89 -4.56
C ALA A 253 -10.43 4.88 -5.56
N GLY A 254 -10.63 4.46 -6.82
CA GLY A 254 -11.50 5.19 -7.75
C GLY A 254 -10.78 5.55 -9.03
N SER A 255 -10.73 6.82 -9.39
CA SER A 255 -9.99 7.26 -10.57
C SER A 255 -8.86 8.17 -10.18
N GLY A 256 -7.69 7.97 -10.78
CA GLY A 256 -6.46 8.65 -10.42
C GLY A 256 -5.45 7.63 -9.91
N ASN A 257 -4.24 8.10 -9.62
CA ASN A 257 -3.18 7.25 -9.12
C ASN A 257 -3.22 7.27 -7.60
N ASP A 258 -3.72 6.19 -7.01
CA ASP A 258 -4.04 6.11 -5.59
C ASP A 258 -2.98 5.32 -4.82
N ILE A 259 -2.95 5.50 -3.50
CA ILE A 259 -2.19 4.67 -2.57
C ILE A 259 -3.12 4.14 -1.50
N VAL A 260 -3.22 2.83 -1.39
CA VAL A 260 -4.14 2.15 -0.47
C VAL A 260 -3.39 1.16 0.41
N TRP A 261 -3.64 1.24 1.71
CA TRP A 261 -3.22 0.25 2.70
C TRP A 261 -4.46 -0.41 3.30
N GLY A 262 -4.55 -1.73 3.24
CA GLY A 262 -5.60 -2.52 3.92
C GLY A 262 -5.38 -2.48 5.43
N GLY A 263 -4.27 -3.07 5.87
CA GLY A 263 -3.82 -3.00 7.25
C GLY A 263 -3.78 -4.37 7.91
N THR A 264 -4.70 -4.66 8.82
CA THR A 264 -4.74 -5.96 9.52
C THR A 264 -6.06 -6.66 9.31
N GLU A 265 -6.03 -8.00 9.29
CA GLU A 265 -7.15 -8.87 8.92
C GLU A 265 -7.35 -8.89 7.40
N ASN A 266 -8.43 -9.52 6.93
CA ASN A 266 -8.59 -9.87 5.52
C ASN A 266 -9.30 -8.77 4.74
N ASP A 267 -8.58 -8.01 3.93
CA ASP A 267 -9.09 -6.82 3.24
C ASP A 267 -9.44 -7.08 1.76
N ILE A 268 -10.27 -6.21 1.18
CA ILE A 268 -10.53 -6.17 -0.25
C ILE A 268 -10.20 -4.77 -0.77
N LEU A 269 -9.16 -4.67 -1.60
CA LEU A 269 -8.66 -3.40 -2.13
C LEU A 269 -8.82 -3.35 -3.64
N LYS A 270 -9.39 -2.26 -4.16
CA LYS A 270 -9.59 -2.05 -5.60
C LYS A 270 -9.10 -0.67 -6.01
N GLY A 271 -8.02 -0.62 -6.79
CA GLY A 271 -7.48 0.61 -7.37
C GLY A 271 -8.47 1.25 -8.35
N GLN A 272 -8.92 0.45 -9.31
CA GLN A 272 -9.79 0.82 -10.44
C GLN A 272 -9.04 1.55 -11.55
N ASN A 273 -9.20 2.86 -11.76
CA ASN A 273 -8.58 3.52 -12.91
C ASN A 273 -7.37 4.34 -12.48
N GLY A 274 -6.19 4.07 -13.02
CA GLY A 274 -4.98 4.83 -12.73
C GLY A 274 -3.81 3.90 -12.50
N ASN A 275 -2.67 4.46 -12.12
CA ASN A 275 -1.51 3.67 -11.71
C ASN A 275 -1.48 3.64 -10.18
N ASP A 276 -2.01 2.59 -9.59
CA ASP A 276 -2.30 2.51 -8.16
C ASP A 276 -1.22 1.75 -7.39
N TYR A 277 -1.09 2.04 -6.10
CA TYR A 277 -0.25 1.30 -5.16
C TYR A 277 -1.12 0.69 -4.07
N LEU A 278 -1.28 -0.64 -4.09
CA LEU A 278 -2.12 -1.38 -3.14
C LEU A 278 -1.25 -2.25 -2.23
N TYR A 279 -1.42 -2.12 -0.92
CA TYR A 279 -0.72 -2.90 0.11
C TYR A 279 -1.76 -3.62 0.97
N GLY A 280 -1.77 -4.95 0.95
CA GLY A 280 -2.72 -5.79 1.71
C GLY A 280 -2.49 -5.64 3.21
N GLY A 281 -1.31 -6.07 3.66
CA GLY A 281 -0.87 -5.89 5.04
C GLY A 281 -0.70 -7.23 5.73
N SER A 282 -1.48 -7.51 6.77
CA SER A 282 -1.49 -8.83 7.38
C SER A 282 -2.89 -9.42 7.29
N GLY A 283 -3.03 -10.64 6.81
CA GLY A 283 -4.34 -11.24 6.66
C GLY A 283 -4.39 -12.10 5.42
N ARG A 284 -5.58 -12.28 4.86
CA ARG A 284 -5.75 -12.87 3.56
C ARG A 284 -6.52 -11.86 2.74
N ASP A 285 -5.80 -11.18 1.87
CA ASP A 285 -6.29 -9.99 1.18
C ASP A 285 -6.65 -10.31 -0.27
N ASP A 286 -7.59 -9.55 -0.83
CA ASP A 286 -7.98 -9.57 -2.24
C ASP A 286 -7.70 -8.20 -2.86
N LEU A 287 -6.64 -8.11 -3.65
CA LEU A 287 -6.16 -6.87 -4.27
C LEU A 287 -6.43 -6.92 -5.78
N SER A 288 -7.00 -5.84 -6.32
CA SER A 288 -7.15 -5.65 -7.77
C SER A 288 -6.68 -4.27 -8.17
N GLY A 289 -5.64 -4.19 -9.00
CA GLY A 289 -5.11 -2.94 -9.59
C GLY A 289 -6.17 -2.25 -10.43
N GLY A 290 -6.50 -2.82 -11.59
CA GLY A 290 -7.63 -2.37 -12.40
C GLY A 290 -7.24 -2.00 -13.82
N SER A 291 -7.05 -0.72 -14.12
CA SER A 291 -6.58 -0.28 -15.42
C SER A 291 -5.49 0.75 -15.23
N GLY A 292 -4.37 0.57 -15.91
CA GLY A 292 -3.16 1.35 -15.68
C GLY A 292 -2.05 0.42 -15.21
N ASN A 293 -0.88 0.97 -14.94
CA ASN A 293 0.27 0.18 -14.52
C ASN A 293 0.35 0.22 -12.99
N ASP A 294 -0.15 -0.83 -12.36
CA ASP A 294 -0.36 -0.89 -10.92
C ASP A 294 0.80 -1.55 -10.18
N PHE A 295 0.88 -1.28 -8.88
CA PHE A 295 1.70 -2.01 -7.92
C PHE A 295 0.80 -2.65 -6.86
N THR A 296 0.86 -3.97 -6.70
CA THR A 296 0.12 -4.69 -5.65
C THR A 296 1.05 -5.53 -4.81
N TYR A 297 0.99 -5.41 -3.49
CA TYR A 297 1.78 -6.20 -2.55
C TYR A 297 0.88 -6.81 -1.46
N GLY A 298 0.74 -8.13 -1.42
CA GLY A 298 -0.06 -8.86 -0.43
C GLY A 298 0.50 -8.72 1.00
N GLN A 299 1.83 -8.79 1.11
CA GLN A 299 2.61 -8.75 2.34
C GLN A 299 2.53 -10.05 3.14
N ALA A 300 1.63 -10.20 4.11
CA ALA A 300 1.63 -11.36 4.99
C ALA A 300 0.28 -12.08 4.95
N GLY A 301 0.35 -13.38 4.65
CA GLY A 301 -0.74 -14.34 4.63
C GLY A 301 -0.98 -14.85 3.21
N ASN A 302 -2.17 -15.40 2.94
CA ASN A 302 -2.39 -16.14 1.68
C ASN A 302 -3.29 -15.31 0.76
N ASP A 303 -2.68 -14.43 -0.01
CA ASP A 303 -3.34 -13.33 -0.70
C ASP A 303 -3.75 -13.69 -2.12
N VAL A 304 -4.68 -12.90 -2.67
CA VAL A 304 -5.10 -12.99 -4.06
C VAL A 304 -4.93 -11.63 -4.71
N LEU A 305 -4.06 -11.55 -5.71
CA LEU A 305 -3.72 -10.31 -6.40
C LEU A 305 -4.09 -10.42 -7.89
N PHE A 306 -4.69 -9.36 -8.42
CA PHE A 306 -5.01 -9.20 -9.84
C PHE A 306 -4.46 -7.88 -10.37
N GLY A 307 -3.54 -7.91 -11.34
CA GLY A 307 -3.05 -6.70 -12.02
C GLY A 307 -4.13 -6.07 -12.90
N ARG A 308 -4.74 -6.92 -13.75
CA ARG A 308 -5.82 -6.66 -14.73
C ARG A 308 -5.32 -6.14 -16.07
N ALA A 309 -5.18 -4.84 -16.26
CA ALA A 309 -4.87 -4.27 -17.57
C ALA A 309 -3.84 -3.16 -17.44
N GLY A 310 -2.71 -3.32 -18.12
CA GLY A 310 -1.54 -2.48 -17.99
C GLY A 310 -0.32 -3.33 -17.67
N ASN A 311 0.83 -2.70 -17.52
CA ASN A 311 2.08 -3.39 -17.18
C ASN A 311 2.27 -3.31 -15.67
N ASP A 312 1.82 -4.34 -14.97
CA ASP A 312 1.67 -4.35 -13.53
C ASP A 312 2.91 -4.90 -12.81
N ARG A 313 3.07 -4.53 -11.53
CA ARG A 313 4.08 -5.07 -10.63
C ARG A 313 3.41 -5.68 -9.42
N MET A 314 3.68 -6.96 -9.17
CA MET A 314 2.97 -7.72 -8.15
C MET A 314 3.95 -8.49 -7.26
N ALA A 315 3.74 -8.45 -5.95
CA ALA A 315 4.41 -9.32 -4.98
C ALA A 315 3.39 -9.98 -4.06
N GLY A 316 3.48 -11.30 -3.88
CA GLY A 316 2.68 -12.04 -2.91
C GLY A 316 3.13 -11.69 -1.49
N GLY A 317 4.34 -12.11 -1.14
CA GLY A 317 4.95 -11.86 0.16
C GLY A 317 5.14 -13.14 0.94
N ASP A 318 4.69 -13.17 2.19
CA ASP A 318 4.77 -14.32 3.07
C ASP A 318 3.46 -15.11 3.07
N GLY A 319 3.42 -16.28 2.46
CA GLY A 319 2.29 -17.20 2.48
C GLY A 319 2.08 -17.84 1.12
N ASN A 320 1.02 -18.63 0.96
CA ASN A 320 0.73 -19.26 -0.33
C ASN A 320 -0.22 -18.36 -1.13
N ASP A 321 0.36 -17.58 -2.03
CA ASP A 321 -0.33 -16.51 -2.73
C ASP A 321 -0.83 -16.95 -4.11
N ARG A 322 -1.80 -16.19 -4.62
CA ARG A 322 -2.27 -16.31 -6.00
C ARG A 322 -2.15 -14.97 -6.70
N LEU A 323 -1.29 -14.90 -7.70
CA LEU A 323 -1.08 -13.71 -8.53
C LEU A 323 -1.59 -13.97 -9.95
N VAL A 324 -2.29 -12.99 -10.51
CA VAL A 324 -2.73 -12.99 -11.92
C VAL A 324 -2.42 -11.63 -12.53
N GLY A 325 -1.49 -11.59 -13.48
CA GLY A 325 -1.07 -10.37 -14.19
C GLY A 325 -2.22 -9.78 -15.00
N GLY A 326 -2.54 -10.39 -16.14
CA GLY A 326 -3.69 -10.00 -16.95
C GLY A 326 -3.28 -9.59 -18.36
N HIS A 327 -3.57 -8.36 -18.75
CA HIS A 327 -3.16 -7.85 -20.07
C HIS A 327 -2.02 -6.87 -19.89
N GLY A 328 -0.90 -7.09 -20.58
CA GLY A 328 0.26 -6.22 -20.52
C GLY A 328 1.49 -7.02 -20.13
N ASN A 329 2.64 -6.36 -20.10
CA ASN A 329 3.89 -7.01 -19.75
C ASN A 329 4.11 -6.85 -18.25
N ASP A 330 3.77 -7.87 -17.49
CA ASP A 330 3.68 -7.84 -16.03
C ASP A 330 4.97 -8.36 -15.38
N VAL A 331 5.25 -7.89 -14.15
CA VAL A 331 6.34 -8.41 -13.32
C VAL A 331 5.74 -8.92 -12.01
N MET A 332 5.80 -10.24 -11.80
CA MET A 332 5.18 -10.90 -10.66
C MET A 332 6.19 -11.70 -9.85
N ARG A 333 6.04 -11.64 -8.52
CA ARG A 333 6.82 -12.45 -7.59
C ARG A 333 5.93 -13.12 -6.53
N GLY A 334 6.06 -14.43 -6.34
CA GLY A 334 5.42 -15.16 -5.24
C GLY A 334 6.02 -14.82 -3.86
N ASP A 335 7.35 -14.76 -3.80
CA ASP A 335 8.18 -14.53 -2.60
C ASP A 335 8.33 -15.78 -1.70
N LYS A 336 7.64 -15.90 -0.56
CA LYS A 336 7.78 -17.04 0.35
C LYS A 336 6.47 -17.82 0.42
N GLY A 337 6.49 -19.07 -0.01
CA GLY A 337 5.37 -19.99 0.14
C GLY A 337 5.24 -20.84 -1.11
N ASN A 338 4.17 -21.62 -1.19
CA ASN A 338 3.87 -22.38 -2.40
C ASN A 338 2.85 -21.58 -3.22
N ASP A 339 3.36 -20.78 -4.14
CA ASP A 339 2.60 -19.75 -4.82
C ASP A 339 2.02 -20.24 -6.15
N LYS A 340 1.01 -19.51 -6.62
CA LYS A 340 0.44 -19.71 -7.96
C LYS A 340 0.44 -18.40 -8.73
N VAL A 341 1.30 -18.31 -9.74
CA VAL A 341 1.51 -17.08 -10.51
C VAL A 341 1.15 -17.33 -11.98
N PHE A 342 0.29 -16.47 -12.53
CA PHE A 342 -0.20 -16.58 -13.90
C PHE A 342 -0.03 -15.23 -14.64
N GLY A 343 0.81 -15.16 -15.67
CA GLY A 343 1.04 -13.93 -16.45
C GLY A 343 -0.13 -13.54 -17.33
N GLN A 344 -0.71 -14.52 -18.04
CA GLN A 344 -1.83 -14.38 -18.97
C GLN A 344 -1.42 -13.87 -20.34
N THR A 345 -1.45 -12.57 -20.63
CA THR A 345 -1.18 -12.06 -21.98
C THR A 345 -0.20 -10.89 -21.93
N GLY A 346 0.84 -10.96 -22.74
CA GLY A 346 1.95 -10.01 -22.76
C GLY A 346 3.26 -10.74 -22.49
N ASP A 347 4.37 -10.03 -22.64
CA ASP A 347 5.69 -10.60 -22.34
C ASP A 347 5.98 -10.42 -20.84
N ASP A 348 5.75 -11.47 -20.06
CA ASP A 348 5.70 -11.42 -18.60
C ASP A 348 7.02 -11.85 -17.95
N THR A 349 7.29 -11.33 -16.75
CA THR A 349 8.34 -11.82 -15.85
C THR A 349 7.70 -12.45 -14.61
N VAL A 350 7.85 -13.77 -14.48
CA VAL A 350 7.26 -14.58 -13.41
C VAL A 350 8.35 -15.18 -12.53
N ILE A 351 8.33 -14.86 -11.24
CA ILE A 351 9.30 -15.37 -10.26
C ILE A 351 8.54 -16.06 -9.13
N GLY A 352 8.80 -17.34 -8.86
CA GLY A 352 8.20 -18.09 -7.75
C GLY A 352 8.76 -17.61 -6.41
N GLY A 353 10.01 -17.99 -6.11
CA GLY A 353 10.71 -17.55 -4.90
C GLY A 353 11.12 -18.74 -4.05
N ASN A 354 10.67 -18.80 -2.79
CA ASN A 354 10.92 -19.93 -1.90
C ASN A 354 9.65 -20.75 -1.71
N GLY A 355 9.71 -22.04 -2.01
CA GLY A 355 8.62 -23.00 -1.86
C GLY A 355 8.40 -23.75 -3.16
N GLY A 356 7.43 -24.66 -3.20
CA GLY A 356 7.09 -25.37 -4.42
C GLY A 356 6.01 -24.63 -5.18
N ASP A 357 6.41 -23.91 -6.22
CA ASP A 357 5.57 -22.95 -6.92
C ASP A 357 4.93 -23.53 -8.18
N LEU A 358 3.79 -22.95 -8.56
CA LEU A 358 3.13 -23.19 -9.85
C LEU A 358 3.14 -21.90 -10.66
N LEU A 359 3.93 -21.88 -11.73
CA LEU A 359 4.18 -20.71 -12.56
C LEU A 359 3.69 -20.97 -13.99
N ASP A 360 2.94 -20.02 -14.56
CA ASP A 360 2.43 -20.08 -15.93
C ASP A 360 2.61 -18.70 -16.58
N GLY A 361 3.46 -18.62 -17.61
CA GLY A 361 3.72 -17.37 -18.35
C GLY A 361 2.47 -16.92 -19.09
N GLY A 362 1.91 -17.82 -19.90
CA GLY A 362 0.64 -17.59 -20.59
C GLY A 362 0.86 -17.38 -22.07
N ALA A 363 0.70 -16.16 -22.57
CA ALA A 363 0.87 -15.85 -23.98
C ALA A 363 1.74 -14.62 -24.16
N GLY A 364 2.86 -14.76 -24.86
CA GLY A 364 3.90 -13.77 -24.98
C GLY A 364 5.27 -14.42 -24.89
N HIS A 365 6.32 -13.62 -24.89
CA HIS A 365 7.68 -14.09 -24.67
C HIS A 365 8.04 -13.95 -23.20
N ASP A 366 7.88 -15.03 -22.43
CA ASP A 366 7.91 -14.95 -20.99
C ASP A 366 9.28 -15.29 -20.39
N LEU A 367 9.62 -14.64 -19.28
CA LEU A 367 10.75 -14.99 -18.42
C LEU A 367 10.22 -15.62 -17.13
N ILE A 368 10.53 -16.89 -16.91
CA ILE A 368 10.01 -17.66 -15.77
C ILE A 368 11.17 -18.20 -14.91
N ASN A 369 11.12 -17.92 -13.61
CA ASN A 369 12.11 -18.35 -12.62
C ASN A 369 11.39 -19.06 -11.45
N GLY A 370 11.63 -20.36 -11.27
CA GLY A 370 11.08 -21.16 -10.16
C GLY A 370 11.59 -20.68 -8.81
N GLY A 371 12.89 -20.83 -8.59
CA GLY A 371 13.59 -20.23 -7.48
C GLY A 371 14.19 -21.30 -6.57
N SER A 372 13.51 -21.64 -5.49
CA SER A 372 13.95 -22.74 -4.63
C SER A 372 12.77 -23.52 -4.13
N GLY A 373 12.88 -24.85 -4.20
CA GLY A 373 11.76 -25.73 -3.93
C GLY A 373 11.47 -26.53 -5.20
N ASN A 374 10.45 -27.38 -5.18
CA ASN A 374 10.16 -28.22 -6.33
C ASN A 374 9.04 -27.56 -7.14
N ASP A 375 9.41 -26.93 -8.25
CA ASP A 375 8.53 -26.03 -8.98
C ASP A 375 7.92 -26.68 -10.22
N ILE A 376 6.76 -26.16 -10.64
CA ILE A 376 6.10 -26.53 -11.88
C ILE A 376 5.96 -25.28 -12.73
N LEU A 377 6.67 -25.25 -13.85
CA LEU A 377 6.70 -24.10 -14.75
C LEU A 377 6.06 -24.45 -16.09
N PHE A 378 5.19 -23.56 -16.58
CA PHE A 378 4.62 -23.59 -17.92
C PHE A 378 5.01 -22.30 -18.65
N GLY A 379 5.66 -22.42 -19.82
CA GLY A 379 5.98 -21.29 -20.69
C GLY A 379 4.69 -20.69 -21.26
N GLY A 380 4.07 -21.44 -22.18
CA GLY A 380 2.77 -21.09 -22.72
C GLY A 380 2.80 -20.94 -24.23
N ASP A 381 2.30 -19.82 -24.75
CA ASP A 381 2.37 -19.46 -26.15
C ASP A 381 3.46 -18.40 -26.35
N GLY A 382 4.48 -18.70 -27.14
CA GLY A 382 5.56 -17.75 -27.44
C GLY A 382 6.91 -18.40 -27.20
N ASN A 383 7.99 -17.63 -27.33
CA ASN A 383 9.32 -18.17 -27.09
C ASN A 383 9.75 -17.78 -25.68
N ASP A 384 9.77 -18.75 -24.78
CA ASP A 384 9.93 -18.51 -23.34
C ASP A 384 11.33 -18.85 -22.86
N LEU A 385 11.79 -18.15 -21.81
CA LEU A 385 13.00 -18.48 -21.07
C LEU A 385 12.63 -18.95 -19.67
N MET A 386 12.87 -20.22 -19.39
CA MET A 386 12.47 -20.88 -18.15
C MET A 386 13.68 -21.38 -17.36
N ASN A 387 13.74 -21.08 -16.06
CA ASN A 387 14.77 -21.55 -15.16
C ASN A 387 14.17 -22.11 -13.86
N GLY A 388 14.31 -23.41 -13.60
CA GLY A 388 13.88 -24.04 -12.34
C GLY A 388 14.74 -23.60 -11.14
N ASN A 389 16.04 -23.42 -11.38
CA ASN A 389 17.11 -23.07 -10.45
C ASN A 389 17.56 -24.20 -9.53
N LYS A 390 16.87 -24.45 -8.41
CA LYS A 390 17.36 -25.39 -7.39
C LYS A 390 16.26 -26.38 -7.05
N ASN A 391 16.69 -27.60 -6.72
CA ASN A 391 15.84 -28.74 -6.41
C ASN A 391 15.17 -29.29 -7.67
N ASN A 392 14.15 -30.12 -7.50
CA ASN A 392 13.66 -30.99 -8.58
C ASN A 392 12.43 -30.35 -9.23
N ASP A 393 12.62 -29.83 -10.43
CA ASP A 393 11.63 -29.01 -11.12
C ASP A 393 10.99 -29.74 -12.31
N SER A 394 9.81 -29.27 -12.70
CA SER A 394 9.09 -29.73 -13.87
C SER A 394 8.80 -28.57 -14.81
N LEU A 395 9.56 -28.46 -15.91
CA LEU A 395 9.43 -27.39 -16.89
C LEU A 395 8.73 -27.89 -18.16
N ARG A 396 7.77 -27.09 -18.64
CA ARG A 396 7.07 -27.35 -19.90
C ARG A 396 6.95 -26.07 -20.74
N GLY A 397 7.69 -25.97 -21.84
CA GLY A 397 7.68 -24.82 -22.73
C GLY A 397 6.33 -24.58 -23.41
N ASN A 398 5.68 -25.67 -23.87
CA ASN A 398 4.40 -25.66 -24.59
C ASN A 398 4.51 -25.26 -26.07
N LYS A 399 4.19 -24.03 -26.47
CA LYS A 399 4.21 -23.62 -27.87
C LYS A 399 5.25 -22.53 -28.07
N GLY A 400 6.18 -22.75 -28.99
CA GLY A 400 7.13 -21.74 -29.44
C GLY A 400 8.55 -22.23 -29.18
N ALA A 401 9.55 -21.46 -29.59
CA ALA A 401 10.94 -21.89 -29.51
C ALA A 401 11.49 -21.57 -28.12
N ASP A 402 11.40 -22.51 -27.19
CA ASP A 402 11.62 -22.24 -25.77
C ASP A 402 13.06 -22.54 -25.35
N THR A 403 13.55 -21.86 -24.32
CA THR A 403 14.82 -22.16 -23.66
C THR A 403 14.57 -22.64 -22.24
N LEU A 404 14.90 -23.91 -21.96
CA LEU A 404 14.64 -24.57 -20.69
C LEU A 404 15.96 -24.83 -19.95
N ILE A 405 16.09 -24.26 -18.76
CA ILE A 405 17.18 -24.49 -17.81
C ILE A 405 16.57 -25.17 -16.58
N GLY A 406 16.84 -26.47 -16.39
CA GLY A 406 16.39 -27.16 -15.17
C GLY A 406 17.02 -26.51 -13.93
N GLY A 407 18.35 -26.37 -13.96
CA GLY A 407 19.11 -25.84 -12.84
C GLY A 407 19.85 -26.97 -12.16
N ALA A 408 19.95 -26.93 -10.84
CA ALA A 408 20.55 -27.98 -10.03
C ALA A 408 19.46 -28.81 -9.36
N GLY A 409 19.41 -30.11 -9.65
CA GLY A 409 18.40 -31.01 -9.10
C GLY A 409 18.20 -32.22 -10.00
N ASP A 410 17.16 -33.00 -9.75
CA ASP A 410 16.76 -34.03 -10.72
C ASP A 410 15.49 -33.54 -11.43
N ASP A 411 15.67 -32.92 -12.61
CA ASP A 411 14.62 -32.17 -13.30
C ASP A 411 13.90 -32.96 -14.40
N VAL A 412 12.68 -32.54 -14.70
CA VAL A 412 11.88 -33.05 -15.83
C VAL A 412 11.58 -31.92 -16.80
N LEU A 413 12.12 -32.04 -18.01
CA LEU A 413 12.00 -31.02 -19.05
C LEU A 413 11.15 -31.53 -20.21
N ARG A 414 10.31 -30.64 -20.72
CA ARG A 414 9.47 -30.87 -21.89
C ARG A 414 9.44 -29.60 -22.75
N GLY A 415 10.00 -29.64 -23.96
CA GLY A 415 10.06 -28.48 -24.84
C GLY A 415 8.65 -28.12 -25.33
N GLY A 416 8.08 -28.95 -26.19
CA GLY A 416 6.66 -28.86 -26.55
C GLY A 416 6.45 -28.83 -28.05
N PHE A 417 6.25 -27.67 -28.65
CA PHE A 417 6.14 -27.44 -30.10
C PHE A 417 7.19 -26.45 -30.53
N ALA A 418 7.67 -26.55 -31.78
CA ALA A 418 8.78 -25.75 -32.32
C ALA A 418 10.15 -26.19 -31.79
N ALA A 419 11.16 -25.35 -31.99
CA ALA A 419 12.58 -25.69 -31.84
C ALA A 419 13.08 -25.22 -30.48
N ASP A 420 13.19 -26.15 -29.54
CA ASP A 420 13.51 -25.86 -28.14
C ASP A 420 15.00 -26.04 -27.84
N THR A 421 15.54 -25.26 -26.91
CA THR A 421 16.90 -25.36 -26.41
C THR A 421 16.90 -25.81 -24.95
N PHE A 422 17.56 -26.93 -24.66
CA PHE A 422 17.73 -27.44 -23.30
C PHE A 422 19.15 -27.13 -22.82
N VAL A 423 19.29 -26.26 -21.82
CA VAL A 423 20.59 -25.72 -21.40
C VAL A 423 21.03 -26.36 -20.10
N PHE A 424 22.24 -26.89 -20.07
CA PHE A 424 22.83 -27.53 -18.90
C PHE A 424 24.11 -26.83 -18.46
N SER A 425 24.32 -26.80 -17.14
CA SER A 425 25.52 -26.27 -16.52
C SER A 425 26.11 -27.26 -15.53
N THR A 426 27.32 -27.01 -15.03
CA THR A 426 27.96 -27.93 -14.08
C THR A 426 27.13 -28.12 -12.81
N GLY A 427 26.92 -29.37 -12.40
CA GLY A 427 26.14 -29.70 -11.21
C GLY A 427 24.63 -29.68 -11.42
N HIS A 428 24.19 -29.85 -12.67
CA HIS A 428 22.77 -29.85 -13.03
C HIS A 428 21.97 -31.00 -12.40
N GLY A 429 22.62 -32.12 -12.05
CA GLY A 429 21.99 -33.30 -11.44
C GLY A 429 21.54 -34.34 -12.46
N ARG A 430 20.42 -35.04 -12.22
CA ARG A 430 19.96 -36.16 -13.07
C ARG A 430 18.61 -35.85 -13.73
N ASP A 431 18.70 -35.37 -14.95
CA ASP A 431 17.56 -34.78 -15.65
C ASP A 431 16.95 -35.70 -16.69
N ILE A 432 15.68 -35.47 -17.00
CA ILE A 432 14.93 -36.21 -18.01
C ILE A 432 14.30 -35.24 -19.00
N ILE A 433 14.67 -35.35 -20.28
CA ILE A 433 13.97 -34.70 -21.38
C ILE A 433 12.98 -35.69 -21.97
N ARG A 434 11.68 -35.38 -21.89
CA ARG A 434 10.61 -36.35 -22.20
C ARG A 434 10.19 -36.43 -23.67
N ASP A 435 10.43 -35.39 -24.46
CA ASP A 435 9.89 -35.30 -25.81
C ASP A 435 10.88 -34.81 -26.87
N PHE A 436 12.18 -34.90 -26.60
CA PHE A 436 13.25 -34.52 -27.54
C PHE A 436 12.98 -35.06 -28.96
N LYS A 437 13.07 -34.20 -29.96
CA LYS A 437 12.81 -34.48 -31.38
C LYS A 437 14.06 -34.24 -32.22
N VAL A 438 14.73 -35.34 -32.55
CA VAL A 438 15.78 -35.37 -33.56
C VAL A 438 15.20 -34.99 -34.94
N ASP A 439 15.89 -34.11 -35.66
CA ASP A 439 15.70 -33.73 -37.07
C ASP A 439 14.39 -33.02 -37.51
N GLN A 440 13.29 -33.09 -36.76
CA GLN A 440 11.99 -32.58 -37.24
C GLN A 440 11.71 -31.12 -36.86
N ARG A 441 12.47 -30.57 -35.92
CA ARG A 441 12.21 -29.24 -35.33
C ARG A 441 13.46 -28.40 -35.10
N GLY A 442 14.63 -29.02 -34.98
CA GLY A 442 15.87 -28.31 -34.64
C GLY A 442 15.98 -28.04 -33.13
N GLU A 443 15.52 -28.99 -32.31
CA GLU A 443 15.74 -28.95 -30.86
C GLU A 443 17.23 -29.19 -30.56
N VAL A 444 17.77 -28.53 -29.54
CA VAL A 444 19.21 -28.55 -29.25
C VAL A 444 19.47 -28.74 -27.76
N ILE A 445 20.51 -29.51 -27.43
CA ILE A 445 21.05 -29.67 -26.09
C ILE A 445 22.32 -28.81 -25.98
N ASP A 446 22.27 -27.77 -25.18
CA ASP A 446 23.41 -26.89 -24.92
C ASP A 446 24.22 -27.38 -23.71
N LEU A 447 25.43 -27.85 -24.00
CA LEU A 447 26.42 -28.33 -23.04
C LEU A 447 27.59 -27.37 -22.88
N SER A 448 27.51 -26.14 -23.40
CA SER A 448 28.62 -25.18 -23.40
C SER A 448 29.10 -24.77 -22.00
N ALA A 449 28.24 -24.89 -20.99
CA ALA A 449 28.58 -24.66 -19.58
C ALA A 449 28.91 -25.96 -18.80
N VAL A 450 28.97 -27.10 -19.49
CA VAL A 450 29.34 -28.42 -18.94
C VAL A 450 30.80 -28.69 -19.26
N GLY A 451 31.71 -28.24 -18.39
CA GLY A 451 33.16 -28.29 -18.66
C GLY A 451 33.78 -29.70 -18.78
N SER A 452 33.03 -30.75 -18.50
CA SER A 452 33.45 -32.14 -18.69
C SER A 452 33.29 -32.64 -20.13
N VAL A 453 32.48 -31.98 -20.96
CA VAL A 453 32.18 -32.43 -22.34
C VAL A 453 32.50 -31.29 -23.31
N ASN A 454 33.58 -31.42 -24.07
CA ASN A 454 34.17 -30.26 -24.77
C ASN A 454 33.94 -30.24 -26.30
N HIS A 455 33.45 -31.33 -26.89
CA HIS A 455 33.08 -31.40 -28.31
C HIS A 455 32.31 -32.70 -28.63
N PHE A 456 31.62 -32.72 -29.77
CA PHE A 456 30.79 -33.86 -30.21
C PHE A 456 31.51 -35.22 -30.21
N ALA A 457 32.75 -35.29 -30.70
CA ALA A 457 33.49 -36.56 -30.69
C ALA A 457 33.82 -37.08 -29.28
N ASP A 458 33.91 -36.20 -28.28
CA ASP A 458 34.16 -36.59 -26.89
C ASP A 458 32.87 -37.13 -26.28
N LEU A 459 31.76 -36.40 -26.49
CA LEU A 459 30.42 -36.85 -26.15
C LEU A 459 30.16 -38.27 -26.65
N MET A 460 30.33 -38.50 -27.95
CA MET A 460 30.01 -39.78 -28.59
C MET A 460 30.89 -40.96 -28.15
N ASN A 461 32.14 -40.69 -27.75
CA ASN A 461 33.08 -41.76 -27.37
C ASN A 461 33.07 -42.06 -25.87
N ASN A 462 32.77 -41.07 -25.03
CA ASN A 462 33.06 -41.15 -23.59
C ASN A 462 31.85 -40.89 -22.69
N HIS A 463 30.84 -40.13 -23.16
CA HIS A 463 29.79 -39.61 -22.29
C HIS A 463 28.39 -40.13 -22.63
N ILE A 464 28.16 -40.67 -23.83
CA ILE A 464 26.83 -41.06 -24.27
C ILE A 464 26.68 -42.58 -24.38
N SER A 465 25.51 -43.10 -24.02
CA SER A 465 25.19 -44.52 -24.19
C SER A 465 23.69 -44.75 -24.41
N GLN A 466 23.34 -45.87 -25.04
CA GLN A 466 21.94 -46.29 -25.16
C GLN A 466 21.49 -46.93 -23.84
N GLY A 467 20.53 -46.31 -23.17
CA GLY A 467 19.81 -46.87 -22.03
C GLY A 467 18.55 -47.65 -22.43
N ALA A 468 17.87 -48.22 -21.43
CA ALA A 468 16.68 -49.05 -21.63
C ALA A 468 15.47 -48.28 -22.18
N THR A 469 15.37 -46.98 -21.88
CA THR A 469 14.21 -46.13 -22.20
C THR A 469 14.57 -44.94 -23.08
N GLY A 470 15.82 -44.82 -23.51
CA GLY A 470 16.33 -43.66 -24.22
C GLY A 470 17.85 -43.55 -24.14
N VAL A 471 18.41 -42.46 -24.68
CA VAL A 471 19.84 -42.15 -24.61
C VAL A 471 20.17 -41.54 -23.26
N VAL A 472 21.30 -41.94 -22.68
CA VAL A 472 21.84 -41.37 -21.43
C VAL A 472 23.16 -40.68 -21.73
N ILE A 473 23.26 -39.40 -21.37
CA ILE A 473 24.47 -38.60 -21.39
C ILE A 473 24.98 -38.47 -19.95
N ASP A 474 26.14 -39.03 -19.64
CA ASP A 474 26.85 -38.88 -18.37
C ASP A 474 27.79 -37.67 -18.45
N THR A 475 27.42 -36.58 -17.77
CA THR A 475 28.20 -35.34 -17.72
C THR A 475 29.21 -35.33 -16.57
N GLY A 476 29.39 -36.47 -15.90
CA GLY A 476 30.38 -36.66 -14.84
C GLY A 476 29.90 -36.20 -13.47
N SER A 477 30.68 -36.56 -12.44
CA SER A 477 30.38 -36.25 -11.02
C SER A 477 29.00 -36.73 -10.54
N GLY A 478 28.43 -37.75 -11.19
CA GLY A 478 27.11 -38.29 -10.86
C GLY A 478 25.93 -37.58 -11.53
N ASN A 479 26.20 -36.62 -12.42
CA ASN A 479 25.18 -35.91 -13.20
C ASN A 479 24.89 -36.65 -14.52
N SER A 480 23.65 -36.60 -14.99
CA SER A 480 23.26 -37.29 -16.23
C SER A 480 22.01 -36.68 -16.86
N ILE A 481 21.89 -36.79 -18.18
CA ILE A 481 20.70 -36.39 -18.93
C ILE A 481 20.12 -37.63 -19.62
N LEU A 482 18.84 -37.92 -19.39
CA LEU A 482 18.10 -38.96 -20.11
C LEU A 482 17.24 -38.32 -21.20
N LEU A 483 17.55 -38.62 -22.47
CA LEU A 483 16.69 -38.30 -23.61
C LEU A 483 15.71 -39.45 -23.83
N GLN A 484 14.50 -39.30 -23.29
CA GLN A 484 13.53 -40.40 -23.27
C GLN A 484 12.99 -40.69 -24.68
N GLY A 485 12.99 -41.96 -25.06
CA GLY A 485 12.46 -42.41 -26.35
C GLY A 485 13.33 -42.13 -27.57
N VAL A 486 14.52 -41.55 -27.38
CA VAL A 486 15.49 -41.26 -28.44
C VAL A 486 16.42 -42.46 -28.65
N GLY A 487 16.73 -42.77 -29.90
CA GLY A 487 17.76 -43.75 -30.29
C GLY A 487 19.13 -43.11 -30.46
N LEU A 488 20.19 -43.77 -30.00
CA LEU A 488 21.57 -43.23 -30.10
C LEU A 488 22.01 -42.96 -31.54
N ASN A 489 21.50 -43.73 -32.49
CA ASN A 489 21.80 -43.59 -33.93
C ASN A 489 20.97 -42.50 -34.62
N GLU A 490 20.05 -41.86 -33.89
CA GLU A 490 19.25 -40.74 -34.40
C GLU A 490 20.04 -39.44 -34.21
N LEU A 491 20.84 -39.34 -33.15
CA LEU A 491 21.56 -38.11 -32.80
C LEU A 491 22.73 -37.81 -33.73
N ASP A 492 22.88 -36.53 -34.10
CA ASP A 492 24.02 -36.01 -34.83
C ASP A 492 24.65 -34.77 -34.17
N ARG A 493 25.54 -34.08 -34.89
CA ARG A 493 26.29 -32.95 -34.34
C ARG A 493 25.40 -31.73 -34.10
N ASP A 494 24.37 -31.53 -34.91
CA ASP A 494 23.54 -30.33 -34.91
C ASP A 494 22.54 -30.33 -33.74
N ASP A 495 22.31 -31.50 -33.12
CA ASP A 495 21.54 -31.64 -31.86
C ASP A 495 22.25 -31.07 -30.63
N PHE A 496 23.52 -30.66 -30.73
CA PHE A 496 24.35 -30.26 -29.59
C PHE A 496 25.10 -28.94 -29.79
N ILE A 497 25.17 -28.14 -28.72
CA ILE A 497 26.07 -26.99 -28.59
C ILE A 497 27.13 -27.30 -27.52
N PHE A 498 28.39 -26.91 -27.77
CA PHE A 498 29.55 -27.09 -26.90
C PHE A 498 30.32 -25.78 -26.72
#